data_AF-A0A920U860-F1
#
_entry.id   AF-A0A920U860-F1
#
_cell.length_a   1.000
_cell.length_b   1.000
_cell.length_c   1.000
_cell.angle_alpha   90.00
_cell.angle_beta   90.00
_cell.angle_gamma   90.00
#
_symmetry.space_group_name_H-M   'P 1'
#
loop_
_entity.id
_entity.type
_entity.pdbx_description
1 polymer ?
#
loop_
_entity_poly.entity_id
_entity_poly.type
_entity_poly.pdbx_seq_one_letter_code
_entity_poly.pdbx_strand_id
1 'polypeptide(L)'
;MSQVDTFYPKPALTKYAGQPMADSVVVRQGHPGPLMPSPFDFIRGGQSGLEVSEIFPHLAKKADDLAVIRSLYGRSNDHIQATYEMQSGQIRMGFPSVGSWVTYGLGPKVQVCRHLLS
;
A
#
# COMPACT_ATOMS: atom_id res chain seq x y z
N MET A 1 -7.60 1.72 -8.05
CA MET A 1 -6.97 0.46 -7.61
C MET A 1 -6.55 0.64 -6.16
N SER A 2 -7.05 -0.22 -5.27
CA SER A 2 -6.80 -0.20 -3.82
C SER A 2 -5.83 -1.32 -3.42
N GLN A 3 -5.26 -1.30 -2.21
CA GLN A 3 -4.41 -2.42 -1.76
C GLN A 3 -5.17 -3.75 -1.73
N VAL A 4 -6.49 -3.71 -1.52
CA VAL A 4 -7.33 -4.91 -1.49
C VAL A 4 -7.49 -5.58 -2.86
N ASP A 5 -7.12 -4.86 -3.93
CA ASP A 5 -7.14 -5.34 -5.32
C ASP A 5 -5.79 -5.90 -5.78
N THR A 6 -4.78 -5.94 -4.90
CA THR A 6 -3.39 -6.26 -5.30
C THR A 6 -2.84 -7.47 -4.55
N PHE A 7 -2.30 -7.27 -3.34
CA PHE A 7 -1.63 -8.30 -2.54
C PHE A 7 -2.36 -8.59 -1.22
N TYR A 8 -3.58 -8.07 -1.05
CA TYR A 8 -4.30 -8.20 0.21
C TYR A 8 -5.81 -8.38 0.01
N PRO A 9 -6.25 -9.50 -0.61
CA PRO A 9 -7.66 -9.78 -0.77
C PRO A 9 -8.37 -9.75 0.58
N LYS A 10 -9.58 -9.20 0.59
CA LYS A 10 -10.45 -9.12 1.76
C LYS A 10 -11.72 -9.94 1.51
N PRO A 11 -11.74 -11.24 1.84
CA PRO A 11 -12.92 -12.10 1.63
C PRO A 11 -14.21 -11.57 2.30
N ALA A 12 -14.06 -10.79 3.37
CA ALA A 12 -15.18 -10.11 4.01
C ALA A 12 -15.92 -9.14 3.07
N LEU A 13 -15.22 -8.46 2.14
CA LEU A 13 -15.86 -7.57 1.18
C LEU A 13 -16.76 -8.33 0.20
N THR A 14 -16.42 -9.59 -0.12
CA THR A 14 -17.29 -10.48 -0.89
C THR A 14 -18.52 -10.90 -0.08
N LYS A 15 -18.32 -11.27 1.19
CA LYS A 15 -19.40 -11.69 2.09
C LYS A 15 -20.44 -10.59 2.33
N TYR A 16 -19.98 -9.34 2.45
CA TYR A 16 -20.81 -8.19 2.78
C TYR A 16 -21.06 -7.28 1.56
N ALA A 17 -20.87 -7.80 0.34
CA ALA A 17 -21.04 -7.04 -0.89
C ALA A 17 -22.43 -6.38 -0.95
N GLY A 18 -22.46 -5.10 -1.32
CA GLY A 18 -23.70 -4.32 -1.44
C GLY A 18 -24.27 -3.80 -0.12
N GLN A 19 -23.75 -4.24 1.04
CA GLN A 19 -24.20 -3.71 2.33
C GLN A 19 -23.68 -2.28 2.55
N PRO A 20 -24.45 -1.42 3.22
CA PRO A 20 -23.97 -0.08 3.58
C PRO A 20 -22.75 -0.21 4.51
N MET A 21 -21.82 0.73 4.35
CA MET A 21 -20.70 0.83 5.29
C MET A 21 -21.21 1.33 6.64
N ALA A 22 -20.55 0.93 7.73
CA ALA A 22 -20.95 1.36 9.07
C ALA A 22 -20.91 2.90 9.20
N ASP A 23 -21.87 3.45 9.96
CA ASP A 23 -22.05 4.90 10.15
C ASP A 23 -20.84 5.60 10.80
N SER A 24 -19.86 4.84 11.30
CA SER A 24 -18.66 5.34 11.97
C SER A 24 -17.56 5.82 11.01
N VAL A 25 -17.70 5.63 9.70
CA VAL A 25 -16.64 6.02 8.74
C VAL A 25 -16.83 7.45 8.27
N VAL A 26 -15.93 8.32 8.71
CA VAL A 26 -15.87 9.72 8.26
C VAL A 26 -15.15 9.78 6.91
N VAL A 27 -15.86 10.12 5.83
CA VAL A 27 -15.24 10.38 4.53
C VAL A 27 -15.00 11.88 4.34
N ARG A 28 -13.94 12.22 3.59
CA ARG A 28 -13.63 13.62 3.28
C ARG A 28 -14.64 14.26 2.33
N GLN A 29 -15.22 13.48 1.42
CA GLN A 29 -16.19 13.94 0.42
C GLN A 29 -17.25 12.88 0.16
N GLY A 30 -18.50 13.33 0.00
CA GLY A 30 -19.63 12.51 -0.40
C GLY A 30 -20.13 11.56 0.69
N HIS A 31 -20.90 10.55 0.26
CA HIS A 31 -21.26 9.40 1.08
C HIS A 31 -20.48 8.21 0.57
N PRO A 32 -19.84 7.42 1.45
CA PRO A 32 -19.25 6.18 0.99
C PRO A 32 -20.36 5.29 0.43
N GLY A 33 -20.13 4.77 -0.77
CA GLY A 33 -21.02 3.77 -1.37
C GLY A 33 -21.05 2.47 -0.57
N PRO A 34 -21.87 1.49 -1.00
CA PRO A 34 -21.90 0.19 -0.36
C PRO A 34 -20.53 -0.51 -0.43
N LEU A 35 -20.32 -1.49 0.44
CA LEU A 35 -19.13 -2.33 0.42
C LEU A 35 -19.01 -3.04 -0.94
N MET A 36 -17.86 -2.87 -1.59
CA MET A 36 -17.58 -3.47 -2.89
C MET A 36 -16.49 -4.54 -2.75
N PRO A 37 -16.71 -5.75 -3.28
CA PRO A 37 -15.64 -6.72 -3.45
C PRO A 37 -14.61 -6.21 -4.45
N SER A 38 -13.40 -6.78 -4.39
CA SER A 38 -12.45 -6.59 -5.48
C SER A 38 -13.04 -7.17 -6.77
N PRO A 39 -12.92 -6.48 -7.91
CA PRO A 39 -13.42 -6.99 -9.19
C PRO A 39 -12.49 -8.02 -9.83
N PHE A 40 -11.33 -8.29 -9.22
CA PHE A 40 -10.29 -9.17 -9.76
C PHE A 40 -10.23 -10.49 -9.02
N ASP A 41 -9.85 -11.53 -9.74
CA ASP A 41 -9.50 -12.82 -9.14
C ASP A 41 -8.07 -12.81 -8.58
N PHE A 42 -7.79 -13.78 -7.71
CA PHE A 42 -6.50 -13.92 -7.02
C PHE A 42 -5.87 -15.27 -7.27
N ILE A 43 -4.59 -15.24 -7.63
CA ILE A 43 -3.76 -16.41 -7.87
C ILE A 43 -2.90 -16.63 -6.63
N ARG A 44 -2.84 -17.87 -6.13
CA ARG A 44 -1.85 -18.25 -5.12
C ARG A 44 -0.54 -18.57 -5.80
N GLY A 45 0.48 -17.77 -5.50
CA GLY A 45 1.82 -17.91 -6.05
C GLY A 45 2.80 -18.56 -5.07
N GLY A 46 3.77 -19.29 -5.63
CA GLY A 46 4.91 -19.84 -4.88
C GLY A 46 4.53 -20.88 -3.81
N GLN A 47 5.51 -21.23 -2.99
CA GLN A 47 5.35 -22.09 -1.83
C GLN A 47 4.71 -21.34 -0.64
N SER A 48 4.93 -20.04 -0.55
CA SER A 48 4.30 -19.16 0.44
C SER A 48 2.79 -19.09 0.31
N GLY A 49 2.25 -19.42 -0.87
CA GLY A 49 0.82 -19.33 -1.16
C GLY A 49 0.31 -17.89 -1.15
N LEU A 50 1.19 -16.90 -1.33
CA LEU A 50 0.82 -15.49 -1.37
C LEU A 50 -0.25 -15.27 -2.44
N GLU A 51 -1.37 -14.69 -2.01
CA GLU A 51 -2.45 -14.30 -2.91
C GLU A 51 -2.09 -12.99 -3.60
N VAL A 52 -1.95 -13.06 -4.93
CA VAL A 52 -1.62 -11.95 -5.82
C VAL A 52 -2.74 -11.81 -6.84
N SER A 53 -3.22 -10.59 -7.06
CA SER A 53 -4.24 -10.32 -8.06
C SER A 53 -3.80 -10.80 -9.45
N GLU A 54 -4.76 -11.30 -10.23
CA GLU A 54 -4.55 -11.77 -11.59
C GLU A 54 -3.97 -10.71 -12.54
N ILE A 55 -4.06 -9.42 -12.18
CA ILE A 55 -3.45 -8.31 -12.92
C ILE A 55 -1.91 -8.34 -12.88
N PHE A 56 -1.30 -9.11 -11.97
CA PHE A 56 0.15 -9.27 -11.87
C PHE A 56 0.59 -10.74 -12.04
N PRO A 57 0.30 -11.38 -13.19
CA PRO A 57 0.52 -12.82 -13.36
C PRO A 57 2.00 -13.20 -13.37
N HIS A 58 2.86 -12.30 -13.83
CA HIS A 58 4.31 -12.51 -13.81
C HIS A 58 4.90 -12.34 -12.41
N LEU A 59 4.32 -11.44 -11.60
CA LEU A 59 4.76 -11.20 -10.24
C LEU A 59 4.33 -12.34 -9.31
N ALA A 60 3.15 -12.94 -9.55
CA ALA A 60 2.70 -14.12 -8.83
C ALA A 60 3.68 -15.31 -8.95
N LYS A 61 4.38 -15.45 -10.08
CA LYS A 61 5.45 -16.46 -10.26
C LYS A 61 6.69 -16.23 -9.39
N LYS A 62 6.81 -15.02 -8.82
CA LYS A 62 7.90 -14.58 -7.96
C LYS A 62 7.43 -14.31 -6.53
N ALA A 63 6.27 -14.86 -6.14
CA ALA A 63 5.67 -14.65 -4.83
C ALA A 63 6.63 -14.89 -3.65
N ASP A 64 7.45 -15.94 -3.71
CA ASP A 64 8.39 -16.28 -2.64
C ASP A 64 9.59 -15.32 -2.53
N ASP A 65 9.85 -14.52 -3.56
CA ASP A 65 10.89 -13.48 -3.57
C ASP A 65 10.35 -12.14 -3.01
N LEU A 66 9.06 -12.05 -2.68
CA LEU A 66 8.40 -10.83 -2.21
C LEU A 66 8.26 -10.81 -0.69
N ALA A 67 8.62 -9.68 -0.10
CA ALA A 67 8.24 -9.35 1.27
C ALA A 67 7.01 -8.43 1.27
N VAL A 68 5.84 -8.96 1.62
CA VAL A 68 4.59 -8.18 1.70
C VAL A 68 4.23 -7.88 3.15
N ILE A 69 4.20 -6.59 3.51
CA ILE A 69 3.84 -6.13 4.85
C ILE A 69 2.35 -5.78 4.89
N ARG A 70 1.53 -6.67 5.43
CA ARG A 70 0.06 -6.50 5.57
C ARG A 70 -0.38 -5.86 6.89
N SER A 71 0.56 -5.64 7.81
CA SER A 71 0.33 -5.05 9.13
C SER A 71 0.41 -3.53 9.16
N LEU A 72 0.78 -2.89 8.04
CA LEU A 72 0.88 -1.44 7.97
C LEU A 72 -0.52 -0.81 8.01
N TYR A 73 -0.72 0.14 8.91
CA TYR A 73 -1.92 0.95 9.01
C TYR A 73 -1.54 2.43 9.16
N GLY A 74 -2.37 3.31 8.63
CA GLY A 74 -2.27 4.76 8.78
C GLY A 74 -3.44 5.31 9.58
N ARG A 75 -3.28 6.53 10.10
CA ARG A 75 -4.35 7.24 10.83
C ARG A 75 -5.25 8.04 9.91
N SER A 76 -4.74 8.42 8.73
CA SER A 76 -5.51 9.18 7.76
C SER A 76 -6.09 8.31 6.66
N ASN A 77 -7.32 8.64 6.24
CA ASN A 77 -7.97 8.09 5.07
C ASN A 77 -7.79 8.97 3.81
N ASP A 78 -7.08 10.10 3.93
CA ASP A 78 -6.76 11.00 2.84
C ASP A 78 -5.35 10.71 2.30
N HIS A 79 -5.23 10.58 0.98
CA HIS A 79 -3.97 10.22 0.33
C HIS A 79 -2.83 11.22 0.58
N ILE A 80 -3.11 12.53 0.75
CA ILE A 80 -2.08 13.54 1.00
C ILE A 80 -1.52 13.36 2.40
N GLN A 81 -2.40 13.27 3.40
CA GLN A 81 -2.00 13.09 4.80
C GLN A 81 -1.36 11.72 5.05
N ALA A 82 -1.88 10.65 4.44
CA ALA A 82 -1.28 9.32 4.50
C ALA A 82 0.12 9.31 3.86
N THR A 83 0.35 10.09 2.80
CA THR A 83 1.68 10.25 2.20
C THR A 83 2.66 10.91 3.17
N TYR A 84 2.27 11.99 3.85
CA TYR A 84 3.11 12.60 4.89
C TYR A 84 3.41 11.62 6.02
N GLU A 85 2.41 10.84 6.44
CA GLU A 85 2.58 9.85 7.50
C GLU A 85 3.55 8.75 7.10
N MET A 86 3.44 8.21 5.88
CA MET A 86 4.38 7.21 5.37
C MET A 86 5.81 7.77 5.25
N GLN A 87 5.94 9.04 4.88
CA GLN A 87 7.26 9.64 4.64
C GLN A 87 7.92 10.17 5.91
N SER A 88 7.16 10.64 6.90
CA SER A 88 7.67 11.39 8.05
C SER A 88 7.15 10.90 9.42
N GLY A 89 6.21 9.95 9.44
CA GLY A 89 5.49 9.53 10.64
C GLY A 89 4.42 10.52 11.12
N GLN A 90 4.25 11.66 10.43
CA GLN A 90 3.32 12.72 10.81
C GLN A 90 2.27 12.96 9.73
N ILE A 91 1.01 13.15 10.13
CA ILE A 91 -0.09 13.49 9.20
C ILE A 91 -0.08 14.95 8.75
N ARG A 92 0.77 15.80 9.37
CA ARG A 92 0.91 17.22 9.06
C ARG A 92 2.18 17.45 8.24
N MET A 93 2.13 18.46 7.37
CA MET A 93 3.30 18.93 6.63
C MET A 93 4.32 19.59 7.59
N GLY A 94 5.58 19.62 7.18
CA GLY A 94 6.65 20.39 7.84
C GLY A 94 7.69 19.54 8.56
N PHE A 95 7.53 18.21 8.56
CA PHE A 95 8.47 17.28 9.19
C PHE A 95 9.44 16.70 8.15
N PRO A 96 10.71 16.49 8.53
CA PRO A 96 11.69 15.84 7.66
C PRO A 96 11.26 14.42 7.32
N SER A 97 11.44 14.04 6.05
CA SER A 97 11.19 12.67 5.62
C SER A 97 12.24 11.71 6.15
N VAL A 98 11.91 10.41 6.17
CA VAL A 98 12.87 9.33 6.44
C VAL A 98 14.10 9.46 5.51
N GLY A 99 13.90 9.82 4.24
CA GLY A 99 15.00 10.04 3.30
C GLY A 99 15.93 11.19 3.69
N SER A 100 15.37 12.27 4.25
CA SER A 100 16.14 13.41 4.78
C SER A 100 17.01 12.99 5.97
N TRP A 101 16.45 12.20 6.89
CA TRP A 101 17.19 11.65 8.04
C TRP A 101 18.30 10.70 7.62
N VAL A 102 18.02 9.80 6.67
CA VAL A 102 19.01 8.87 6.12
C VAL A 102 20.16 9.63 5.47
N THR A 103 19.85 10.62 4.63
CA THR A 103 20.87 11.43 3.96
C THR A 103 21.69 12.26 4.94
N TYR A 104 21.04 12.83 5.96
CA TYR A 104 21.73 13.56 7.02
C TYR A 104 22.67 12.67 7.83
N GLY A 105 22.19 11.48 8.24
CA GLY A 105 22.95 10.54 9.06
C GLY A 105 24.10 9.84 8.31
N LEU A 106 23.93 9.52 7.03
CA LEU A 106 24.93 8.83 6.20
C LEU A 106 25.82 9.78 5.39
N GLY A 107 25.45 11.05 5.30
CA GLY A 107 26.15 12.07 4.53
C GLY A 107 25.77 12.11 3.04
N PRO A 108 26.10 13.22 2.34
CA PRO A 108 25.61 13.53 0.99
C PRO A 108 26.20 12.65 -0.14
N LYS A 109 27.03 11.65 0.16
CA LYS A 109 27.72 10.81 -0.84
C LYS A 109 26.95 9.54 -1.25
N VAL A 110 25.71 9.37 -0.80
CA VAL A 110 24.82 8.33 -1.34
C VAL A 110 24.32 8.78 -2.72
N GLN A 111 25.22 8.73 -3.70
CA GLN A 111 24.94 8.96 -5.11
C GLN A 111 25.04 7.62 -5.82
N VAL A 112 23.91 7.18 -6.37
CA VAL A 112 23.76 6.00 -7.22
C VAL A 112 24.81 6.05 -8.35
N CYS A 113 25.57 4.96 -8.49
CA CYS A 113 26.48 4.60 -9.59
C CYS A 113 27.29 5.72 -10.26
N ARG A 114 28.54 5.90 -9.82
CA ARG A 114 29.59 6.60 -10.58
C ARG A 114 30.37 5.62 -11.47
N HIS A 115 29.70 4.97 -12.43
CA HIS A 115 30.33 4.07 -13.41
C HIS A 115 30.21 4.57 -14.87
N LEU A 116 30.08 5.89 -15.08
CA LEU A 116 29.97 6.48 -16.41
C LEU A 116 30.80 7.76 -16.59
N LEU A 117 32.06 7.74 -16.16
CA LEU A 117 33.08 8.69 -16.64
C LEU A 117 34.47 8.01 -16.58
N SER A 118 34.77 7.22 -17.63
CA SER A 118 36.13 6.99 -18.13
C SER A 118 36.19 7.53 -19.55
#